data_AF-A0A932VDK2-F1
#
_entry.id   AF-A0A932VDK2-F1
#
_cell.length_a   1.000
_cell.length_b   1.000
_cell.length_c   1.000
_cell.angle_alpha   90.00
_cell.angle_beta   90.00
_cell.angle_gamma   90.00
#
_symmetry.space_group_name_H-M   'P 1'
#
loop_
_entity.id
_entity.type
_entity.pdbx_description
1 polymer ?
#
loop_
_entity_poly.entity_id
_entity_poly.type
_entity_poly.pdbx_seq_one_letter_code
_entity_poly.pdbx_strand_id
1 'polypeptide(L)'
;DRIETRVTHQKANPALAHKALLADGSEALHSHTAHMSIIDDSGMAVAYTSTIEQWFGSGIAVARHGFLLNNELTDFSAEPGKPNSPAAGKRPRSNMSPLLLFEGSKPVGVVGCAGGGRIPTIIVEMLENYYIHKMTLREAMAFPRFHPNEGKLEVDPSYPTSLPAKLKEAGYDVSIEKVGATPHAMIRRTAADAWEAAAEPRADGMALLVEPLGRKK
;
A
#
# COMPACT_ATOMS: atom_id res chain seq x y z
N ASP A 1 28.02 21.83 -14.94
CA ASP A 1 27.69 20.50 -15.47
C ASP A 1 26.23 20.16 -15.23
N ARG A 2 25.45 19.96 -16.29
CA ARG A 2 24.05 19.51 -16.21
C ARG A 2 23.99 18.07 -16.73
N ILE A 3 23.55 17.15 -15.89
CA ILE A 3 23.14 15.82 -16.33
C ILE A 3 21.79 16.01 -17.01
N GLU A 4 21.70 15.70 -18.30
CA GLU A 4 20.40 15.63 -18.96
C GLU A 4 19.70 14.34 -18.50
N THR A 5 18.43 14.44 -18.13
CA THR A 5 17.64 13.32 -17.63
C THR A 5 16.33 13.22 -18.40
N ARG A 6 15.96 12.02 -18.81
CA ARG A 6 14.60 11.74 -19.27
C ARG A 6 13.79 11.25 -18.08
N VAL A 7 12.68 11.93 -17.80
CA VAL A 7 11.75 11.58 -16.72
C VAL A 7 10.46 11.08 -17.34
N THR A 8 10.16 9.80 -17.15
CA THR A 8 8.83 9.24 -17.45
C THR A 8 8.06 9.19 -16.13
N HIS A 9 6.85 9.74 -16.12
CA HIS A 9 6.03 9.84 -14.91
C HIS A 9 4.66 9.22 -15.12
N GLN A 10 4.18 8.51 -14.10
CA GLN A 10 2.79 8.14 -13.94
C GLN A 10 2.24 8.91 -12.74
N LYS A 11 1.38 9.89 -12.98
CA LYS A 11 0.56 10.50 -11.93
C LYS A 11 -0.69 9.66 -11.70
N ALA A 12 -1.08 9.47 -10.45
CA ALA A 12 -2.42 9.00 -10.14
C ALA A 12 -3.48 10.01 -10.64
N ASN A 13 -4.71 9.56 -10.87
CA ASN A 13 -5.77 10.41 -11.42
C ASN A 13 -6.39 11.25 -10.27
N PRO A 14 -6.22 12.58 -10.24
CA PRO A 14 -6.69 13.42 -9.12
C PRO A 14 -8.21 13.35 -8.92
N ALA A 15 -8.98 13.09 -9.97
CA ALA A 15 -10.43 12.97 -9.90
C ALA A 15 -10.89 11.71 -9.15
N LEU A 16 -10.08 10.64 -9.12
CA LEU A 16 -10.35 9.43 -8.34
C LEU A 16 -9.97 9.62 -6.87
N ALA A 17 -8.87 10.33 -6.59
CA ALA A 17 -8.42 10.63 -5.23
C ALA A 17 -9.40 11.55 -4.48
N HIS A 18 -9.85 12.64 -5.12
CA HIS A 18 -10.76 13.62 -4.51
C HIS A 18 -12.16 13.04 -4.21
N LYS A 19 -12.62 12.07 -5.01
CA LYS A 19 -13.91 11.40 -4.79
C LYS A 19 -13.87 10.34 -3.68
N ALA A 20 -12.67 9.83 -3.35
CA ALA A 20 -12.47 8.93 -2.22
C ALA A 20 -12.45 9.66 -0.87
N LEU A 21 -11.94 10.90 -0.84
CA LEU A 21 -11.84 11.77 0.35
C LEU A 21 -13.15 12.43 0.80
N LEU A 22 -14.16 12.53 -0.08
CA LEU A 22 -15.43 13.22 0.22
C LEU A 22 -16.63 12.29 0.43
N ALA A 23 -16.43 10.98 0.33
CA ALA A 23 -17.52 10.00 0.34
C ALA A 23 -17.76 9.30 1.69
N ASP A 24 -16.91 9.49 2.70
CA ASP A 24 -16.97 8.77 3.98
C ASP A 24 -17.41 9.66 5.15
N GLY A 25 -18.66 10.15 5.09
CA GLY A 25 -19.36 10.62 6.29
C GLY A 25 -19.76 9.52 7.28
N SER A 26 -19.18 8.32 7.17
CA SER A 26 -19.46 7.15 7.99
C SER A 26 -18.17 6.63 8.61
N GLU A 27 -18.23 6.25 9.88
CA GLU A 27 -17.18 5.80 10.82
C GLU A 27 -16.23 4.66 10.34
N ALA A 28 -15.67 4.72 9.13
CA ALA A 28 -14.58 3.86 8.71
C ALA A 28 -13.27 4.42 9.28
N LEU A 29 -12.89 3.93 10.47
CA LEU A 29 -11.71 4.37 11.20
C LEU A 29 -10.39 4.21 10.41
N HIS A 30 -10.00 5.30 9.75
CA HIS A 30 -8.85 6.15 10.09
C HIS A 30 -7.40 5.61 10.04
N SER A 31 -7.02 4.41 9.61
CA SER A 31 -5.56 4.08 9.51
C SER A 31 -4.88 4.79 8.33
N HIS A 32 -3.80 5.55 8.57
CA HIS A 32 -3.02 6.21 7.50
C HIS A 32 -1.52 5.93 7.65
N THR A 33 -0.96 5.38 6.59
CA THR A 33 0.44 4.96 6.50
C THR A 33 0.96 5.43 5.14
N ALA A 34 2.25 5.74 5.04
CA ALA A 34 2.90 6.03 3.77
C ALA A 34 3.89 4.92 3.42
N HIS A 35 4.04 4.66 2.12
CA HIS A 35 5.07 3.77 1.61
C HIS A 35 5.83 4.43 0.47
N MET A 36 7.14 4.20 0.43
CA MET A 36 8.03 4.64 -0.63
C MET A 36 8.91 3.48 -1.09
N SER A 37 9.00 3.31 -2.41
CA SER A 37 9.83 2.35 -3.09
C SER A 37 10.90 3.09 -3.90
N ILE A 38 12.17 2.74 -3.72
CA ILE A 38 13.29 3.32 -4.48
C ILE A 38 14.21 2.20 -4.96
N ILE A 39 14.68 2.31 -6.19
CA ILE A 39 15.82 1.55 -6.70
C ILE A 39 16.69 2.46 -7.56
N ASP A 40 18.01 2.38 -7.38
CA ASP A 40 18.96 3.14 -8.21
C ASP A 40 19.69 2.26 -9.23
N ASP A 41 20.56 2.87 -10.03
CA ASP A 41 21.33 2.20 -11.08
C ASP A 41 22.47 1.31 -10.53
N SER A 42 22.92 1.58 -9.30
CA SER A 42 23.89 0.74 -8.58
C SER A 42 23.27 -0.55 -8.02
N GLY A 43 21.94 -0.63 -8.02
CA GLY A 43 21.18 -1.72 -7.42
C GLY A 43 20.87 -1.52 -5.94
N MET A 44 21.08 -0.33 -5.38
CA MET A 44 20.59 0.01 -4.05
C MET A 44 19.06 0.07 -4.11
N ALA A 45 18.40 -0.72 -3.25
CA ALA A 45 16.95 -0.82 -3.19
C ALA A 45 16.46 -0.49 -1.77
N VAL A 46 15.41 0.34 -1.68
CA VAL A 46 14.81 0.77 -0.40
C VAL A 46 13.30 0.59 -0.46
N ALA A 47 12.78 -0.28 0.40
CA ALA A 47 11.35 -0.35 0.73
C ALA A 47 11.14 0.31 2.09
N TYR A 48 10.39 1.42 2.15
CA TYR A 48 10.17 2.12 3.41
C TYR A 48 8.69 2.40 3.66
N THR A 49 8.14 1.74 4.67
CA THR A 49 6.80 2.00 5.21
C THR A 49 6.92 2.78 6.52
N SER A 50 6.20 3.89 6.64
CA SER A 50 6.21 4.76 7.83
C SER A 50 4.80 5.21 8.18
N THR A 51 4.52 5.32 9.48
CA THR A 51 3.17 5.61 9.99
C THR A 51 3.20 6.37 11.31
N ILE A 52 2.06 6.97 11.64
CA ILE A 52 1.71 7.46 12.99
C ILE A 52 0.42 6.78 13.49
N GLU A 53 0.13 5.59 12.94
CA GLU A 53 -1.09 4.78 13.03
C GLU A 53 -2.28 5.40 12.29
N GLN A 54 -3.09 6.20 12.96
CA GLN A 54 -4.26 6.83 12.35
C GLN A 54 -3.90 8.09 11.55
N TRP A 55 -4.86 8.60 10.76
CA TRP A 55 -4.81 9.96 10.25
C TRP A 55 -4.61 10.93 11.39
N PHE A 56 -3.57 11.77 11.28
CA PHE A 56 -3.12 12.69 12.34
C PHE A 56 -2.67 12.01 13.65
N GLY A 57 -2.53 10.68 13.66
CA GLY A 57 -2.13 9.90 14.82
C GLY A 57 -3.08 10.09 16.01
N SER A 58 -2.53 10.46 17.16
CA SER A 58 -3.31 10.80 18.35
C SER A 58 -4.12 12.10 18.24
N GLY A 59 -3.94 12.89 17.17
CA GLY A 59 -4.45 14.26 17.07
C GLY A 59 -3.70 15.28 17.93
N ILE A 60 -2.70 14.84 18.71
CA ILE A 60 -1.89 15.71 19.56
C ILE A 60 -0.74 16.29 18.75
N ALA A 61 -0.72 17.61 18.61
CA ALA A 61 0.42 18.35 18.11
C ALA A 61 1.33 18.80 19.27
N VAL A 62 2.64 18.64 19.12
CA VAL A 62 3.60 19.14 20.11
C VAL A 62 3.67 20.66 20.03
N ALA A 63 3.19 21.31 21.09
CA ALA A 63 3.17 22.75 21.21
C ALA A 63 4.54 23.35 20.90
N ARG A 64 4.54 24.44 20.10
CA ARG A 64 5.74 25.16 19.63
C ARG A 64 6.68 24.39 18.69
N HIS A 65 6.42 23.12 18.39
CA HIS A 65 7.25 22.30 17.49
C HIS A 65 6.52 21.84 16.22
N GLY A 66 5.19 21.73 16.27
CA GLY A 66 4.36 21.57 15.07
C GLY A 66 4.32 20.17 14.46
N PHE A 67 4.90 19.16 15.11
CA PHE A 67 4.76 17.75 14.70
C PHE A 67 3.67 17.03 15.49
N LEU A 68 3.08 16.01 14.87
CA LEU A 68 2.02 15.18 15.45
C LEU A 68 2.61 13.97 16.17
N LEU A 69 1.94 13.53 17.23
CA LEU A 69 2.27 12.32 17.96
C LEU A 69 1.44 11.14 17.44
N ASN A 70 2.08 9.98 17.26
CA ASN A 70 1.39 8.74 16.92
C ASN A 70 0.45 8.27 18.04
N ASN A 71 -0.49 7.41 17.68
CA ASN A 71 -1.28 6.61 18.61
C ASN A 71 -0.96 5.11 18.50
N GLU A 72 0.25 4.73 18.07
CA GLU A 72 0.63 3.36 17.69
C GLU A 72 0.34 2.30 18.77
N LEU A 73 0.32 2.68 20.04
CA LEU A 73 0.03 1.75 21.13
C LEU A 73 -1.41 1.20 21.09
N THR A 74 -2.31 1.79 20.29
CA THR A 74 -3.65 1.24 20.03
C THR A 74 -3.60 -0.05 19.21
N ASP A 75 -2.49 -0.37 18.54
CA ASP A 75 -2.31 -1.66 17.84
C ASP A 75 -2.15 -2.85 18.79
N PHE A 76 -1.93 -2.62 20.09
CA PHE A 76 -1.98 -3.69 21.07
C PHE A 76 -3.40 -4.27 21.21
N SER A 77 -3.49 -5.55 21.56
CA SER A 77 -4.75 -6.16 21.95
C SER A 77 -5.24 -5.55 23.27
N ALA A 78 -6.51 -5.13 23.29
CA ALA A 78 -7.17 -4.70 24.53
C ALA A 78 -7.37 -5.87 25.52
N GLU A 79 -7.40 -7.11 25.02
CA GLU A 79 -7.53 -8.29 25.87
C GLU A 79 -6.19 -8.63 26.56
N PRO A 80 -6.16 -8.79 27.89
CA PRO A 80 -4.96 -9.21 28.60
C PRO A 80 -4.59 -10.67 28.29
N GLY A 81 -3.30 -11.00 28.40
CA GLY A 81 -2.80 -12.37 28.26
C GLY A 81 -2.65 -12.87 26.81
N LYS A 82 -2.87 -12.03 25.80
CA LYS A 82 -2.61 -12.36 24.39
C LYS A 82 -1.15 -12.09 24.03
N PRO A 83 -0.62 -12.73 22.96
CA PRO A 83 0.73 -12.42 22.45
C PRO A 83 0.94 -10.93 22.15
N ASN A 84 -0.12 -10.21 21.74
CA ASN A 84 -0.09 -8.78 21.45
C ASN A 84 -0.68 -7.91 22.60
N SER A 85 -0.73 -8.38 23.85
CA SER A 85 -1.10 -7.49 24.96
C SER A 85 0.02 -6.49 25.29
N PRO A 86 -0.29 -5.29 25.84
CA PRO A 86 0.71 -4.28 26.22
C PRO A 86 1.67 -4.77 27.31
N ALA A 87 2.92 -4.32 27.26
CA ALA A 87 3.91 -4.48 28.33
C ALA A 87 4.98 -3.38 28.25
N ALA A 88 5.65 -3.08 29.37
CA ALA A 88 6.71 -2.06 29.41
C ALA A 88 7.84 -2.40 28.43
N GLY A 89 8.25 -1.41 27.62
CA GLY A 89 9.29 -1.58 26.60
C GLY A 89 8.88 -2.45 25.39
N LYS A 90 7.68 -3.01 25.37
CA LYS A 90 7.17 -3.82 24.25
C LYS A 90 6.68 -2.91 23.12
N ARG A 91 6.85 -3.37 21.89
CA ARG A 91 6.30 -2.73 20.68
C ARG A 91 5.00 -3.45 20.27
N PRO A 92 3.97 -2.73 19.82
CA PRO A 92 2.76 -3.34 19.30
C PRO A 92 3.05 -4.09 17.99
N ARG A 93 2.22 -5.11 17.69
CA ARG A 93 2.27 -5.83 16.42
C ARG A 93 1.92 -4.87 15.28
N SER A 94 2.81 -4.77 14.30
CA SER A 94 2.56 -4.06 13.05
C SER A 94 2.21 -5.02 11.91
N ASN A 95 1.40 -4.56 10.95
CA ASN A 95 1.12 -5.25 9.70
C ASN A 95 1.92 -4.67 8.51
N MET A 96 2.79 -3.68 8.76
CA MET A 96 3.66 -3.12 7.73
C MET A 96 4.51 -4.21 7.08
N SER A 97 4.46 -4.28 5.75
CA SER A 97 5.16 -5.30 4.96
C SER A 97 5.97 -4.64 3.82
N PRO A 98 7.05 -3.90 4.12
CA PRO A 98 7.98 -3.43 3.09
C PRO A 98 8.79 -4.61 2.55
N LEU A 99 8.73 -4.86 1.23
CA LEU A 99 9.36 -6.01 0.60
C LEU A 99 10.35 -5.60 -0.49
N LEU A 100 11.46 -6.33 -0.53
CA LEU A 100 12.42 -6.35 -1.63
C LEU A 100 12.29 -7.68 -2.36
N LEU A 101 12.19 -7.63 -3.69
CA LEU A 101 12.05 -8.80 -4.55
C LEU A 101 13.39 -9.09 -5.23
N PHE A 102 13.80 -10.35 -5.25
CA PHE A 102 15.09 -10.79 -5.77
C PHE A 102 14.94 -11.93 -6.78
N GLU A 103 15.80 -11.92 -7.80
CA GLU A 103 16.13 -13.08 -8.63
C GLU A 103 17.59 -13.48 -8.33
N GLY A 104 17.78 -14.54 -7.55
CA GLY A 104 19.09 -14.84 -6.97
C GLY A 104 19.54 -13.70 -6.05
N SER A 105 20.71 -13.11 -6.33
CA SER A 105 21.24 -11.95 -5.61
C SER A 105 20.87 -10.61 -6.23
N LYS A 106 20.22 -10.59 -7.40
CA LYS A 106 19.87 -9.36 -8.12
C LYS A 106 18.55 -8.80 -7.57
N PRO A 107 18.51 -7.56 -7.04
CA PRO A 107 17.25 -6.92 -6.70
C PRO A 107 16.49 -6.64 -8.00
N VAL A 108 15.25 -7.12 -8.05
CA VAL A 108 14.39 -6.98 -9.22
C VAL A 108 13.12 -6.20 -8.94
N GLY A 109 12.79 -5.92 -7.68
CA GLY A 109 11.67 -5.07 -7.38
C GLY A 109 11.59 -4.65 -5.92
N VAL A 110 10.73 -3.66 -5.69
CA VAL A 110 10.48 -3.04 -4.39
C VAL A 110 8.98 -2.80 -4.31
N VAL A 111 8.36 -3.24 -3.22
CA VAL A 111 6.92 -3.13 -3.04
C VAL A 111 6.58 -2.91 -1.56
N GLY A 112 5.55 -2.10 -1.33
CA GLY A 112 4.89 -2.04 -0.04
C GLY A 112 3.66 -1.15 -0.12
N CYS A 113 2.93 -1.13 0.99
CA CYS A 113 1.57 -0.60 1.03
C CYS A 113 1.24 -0.04 2.41
N ALA A 114 0.25 0.85 2.44
CA ALA A 114 -0.45 1.35 3.61
C ALA A 114 -1.76 0.57 3.87
N GLY A 115 -2.46 0.85 4.98
CA GLY A 115 -3.81 0.31 5.21
C GLY A 115 -3.96 -0.68 6.36
N GLY A 116 -3.15 -0.52 7.42
CA GLY A 116 -3.31 -1.27 8.67
C GLY A 116 -3.32 -2.79 8.46
N GLY A 117 -4.32 -3.46 9.03
CA GLY A 117 -4.50 -4.91 8.92
C GLY A 117 -4.62 -5.45 7.49
N ARG A 118 -4.96 -4.60 6.52
CA ARG A 118 -5.15 -4.99 5.10
C ARG A 118 -3.84 -5.12 4.33
N ILE A 119 -2.73 -4.54 4.83
CA ILE A 119 -1.44 -4.45 4.11
C ILE A 119 -0.99 -5.80 3.53
N PRO A 120 -0.98 -6.92 4.28
CA PRO A 120 -0.51 -8.20 3.75
C PRO A 120 -1.40 -8.71 2.61
N THR A 121 -2.72 -8.64 2.74
CA THR A 121 -3.66 -9.12 1.70
C THR A 121 -3.52 -8.30 0.43
N ILE A 122 -3.43 -6.97 0.54
CA ILE A 122 -3.25 -6.08 -0.61
C ILE A 122 -1.98 -6.41 -1.39
N ILE A 123 -0.86 -6.66 -0.69
CA ILE A 123 0.40 -7.01 -1.35
C ILE A 123 0.27 -8.36 -2.05
N VAL A 124 -0.32 -9.36 -1.41
CA VAL A 124 -0.50 -10.69 -2.02
C VAL A 124 -1.35 -10.61 -3.28
N GLU A 125 -2.54 -9.99 -3.20
CA GLU A 125 -3.44 -9.85 -4.34
C GLU A 125 -2.78 -9.08 -5.49
N MET A 126 -2.04 -8.01 -5.20
CA MET A 126 -1.36 -7.22 -6.23
C MET A 126 -0.23 -8.03 -6.91
N LEU A 127 0.58 -8.75 -6.13
CA LEU A 127 1.64 -9.60 -6.69
C LEU A 127 1.06 -10.79 -7.47
N GLU A 128 -0.04 -11.37 -7.03
CA GLU A 128 -0.78 -12.40 -7.77
C GLU A 128 -1.31 -11.86 -9.11
N ASN A 129 -1.98 -10.71 -9.08
CA ASN A 129 -2.50 -10.07 -10.29
C ASN A 129 -1.39 -9.78 -11.32
N TYR A 130 -0.24 -9.31 -10.84
CA TYR A 130 0.90 -9.04 -11.69
C TYR A 130 1.59 -10.32 -12.20
N TYR A 131 2.02 -11.22 -11.31
CA TYR A 131 2.84 -12.37 -11.68
C TYR A 131 2.05 -13.55 -12.24
N ILE A 132 0.84 -13.79 -11.74
CA ILE A 132 0.02 -14.95 -12.11
C ILE A 132 -0.95 -14.55 -13.24
N HIS A 133 -1.73 -13.49 -13.02
CA HIS A 133 -2.72 -13.03 -14.00
C HIS A 133 -2.13 -12.16 -15.12
N LYS A 134 -0.83 -11.86 -15.07
CA LYS A 134 -0.09 -11.12 -16.11
C LYS A 134 -0.68 -9.74 -16.42
N MET A 135 -1.32 -9.12 -15.42
CA MET A 135 -1.81 -7.75 -15.54
C MET A 135 -0.63 -6.77 -15.58
N THR A 136 -0.83 -5.62 -16.20
CA THR A 136 0.12 -4.50 -16.04
C THR A 136 0.15 -4.06 -14.58
N LEU A 137 1.24 -3.40 -14.14
CA LEU A 137 1.31 -2.87 -12.77
C LEU A 137 0.07 -2.03 -12.43
N ARG A 138 -0.34 -1.12 -13.32
CA ARG A 138 -1.50 -0.26 -13.06
C ARG A 138 -2.80 -1.05 -12.91
N GLU A 139 -3.02 -2.06 -13.73
CA GLU A 139 -4.21 -2.92 -13.64
C GLU A 139 -4.18 -3.76 -12.35
N ALA A 140 -3.04 -4.37 -12.03
CA ALA A 140 -2.87 -5.16 -10.81
C ALA A 140 -3.13 -4.33 -9.53
N MET A 141 -2.67 -3.08 -9.52
CA MET A 141 -2.91 -2.13 -8.43
C MET A 141 -4.36 -1.66 -8.35
N ALA A 142 -5.00 -1.45 -9.49
CA ALA A 142 -6.38 -0.96 -9.59
C ALA A 142 -7.45 -2.05 -9.38
N PHE A 143 -7.05 -3.32 -9.45
CA PHE A 143 -7.98 -4.43 -9.41
C PHE A 143 -8.83 -4.40 -8.13
N PRO A 144 -10.13 -4.76 -8.20
CA PRO A 144 -10.98 -4.91 -7.02
C PRO A 144 -10.37 -5.91 -6.03
N ARG A 145 -10.67 -5.75 -4.73
CA ARG A 145 -10.02 -6.51 -3.65
C ARG A 145 -11.00 -7.25 -2.77
N PHE A 146 -10.49 -8.27 -2.07
CA PHE A 146 -11.19 -8.91 -0.96
C PHE A 146 -10.29 -8.99 0.27
N HIS A 147 -10.87 -8.92 1.47
CA HIS A 147 -10.09 -8.98 2.70
C HIS A 147 -10.83 -9.78 3.79
N PRO A 148 -10.21 -10.85 4.33
CA PRO A 148 -10.73 -11.51 5.52
C PRO A 148 -10.55 -10.62 6.75
N ASN A 149 -11.65 -10.25 7.41
CA ASN A 149 -11.64 -9.41 8.59
C ASN A 149 -12.65 -9.94 9.62
N GLU A 150 -12.18 -10.26 10.84
CA GLU A 150 -13.02 -10.67 11.97
C GLU A 150 -14.10 -11.73 11.63
N GLY A 151 -13.73 -12.75 10.85
CA GLY A 151 -14.64 -13.84 10.46
C GLY A 151 -15.55 -13.54 9.27
N LYS A 152 -15.49 -12.32 8.74
CA LYS A 152 -16.14 -11.92 7.49
C LYS A 152 -15.14 -11.86 6.34
N LEU A 153 -15.65 -11.99 5.13
CA LEU A 153 -14.97 -11.68 3.89
C LEU A 153 -15.51 -10.35 3.37
N GLU A 154 -14.72 -9.29 3.52
CA GLU A 154 -15.00 -7.99 2.91
C GLU A 154 -14.73 -8.09 1.41
N VAL A 155 -15.67 -7.65 0.57
CA VAL A 155 -15.58 -7.71 -0.89
C VAL A 155 -15.84 -6.33 -1.48
N ASP A 156 -14.91 -5.84 -2.32
CA ASP A 156 -15.03 -4.56 -3.00
C ASP A 156 -16.28 -4.53 -3.91
N PRO A 157 -17.09 -3.45 -3.87
CA PRO A 157 -18.33 -3.33 -4.64
C PRO A 157 -18.11 -3.26 -6.16
N SER A 158 -16.88 -3.10 -6.62
CA SER A 158 -16.53 -3.09 -8.05
C SER A 158 -16.56 -4.50 -8.69
N TYR A 159 -16.62 -5.55 -7.88
CA TYR A 159 -16.88 -6.90 -8.39
C TYR A 159 -18.32 -7.03 -8.94
N PRO A 160 -18.57 -7.98 -9.86
CA PRO A 160 -19.94 -8.27 -10.31
C PRO A 160 -20.88 -8.52 -9.13
N THR A 161 -22.08 -7.95 -9.17
CA THR A 161 -23.07 -8.05 -8.07
C THR A 161 -23.51 -9.49 -7.76
N SER A 162 -23.24 -10.43 -8.66
CA SER A 162 -23.46 -11.86 -8.45
C SER A 162 -22.39 -12.54 -7.59
N LEU A 163 -21.21 -11.96 -7.44
CA LEU A 163 -20.09 -12.57 -6.70
C LEU A 163 -20.39 -12.74 -5.20
N PRO A 164 -20.90 -11.72 -4.46
CA PRO A 164 -21.21 -11.89 -3.05
C PRO A 164 -22.22 -13.02 -2.78
N ALA A 165 -23.22 -13.20 -3.66
CA ALA A 165 -24.18 -14.29 -3.55
C ALA A 165 -23.52 -15.67 -3.68
N LYS A 166 -22.67 -15.85 -4.69
CA LYS A 166 -21.91 -17.10 -4.90
C LYS A 166 -20.96 -17.41 -3.73
N LEU A 167 -20.34 -16.39 -3.15
CA LEU A 167 -19.47 -16.56 -1.98
C LEU A 167 -20.28 -16.96 -0.73
N LYS A 168 -21.48 -16.40 -0.53
CA LYS A 168 -22.39 -16.84 0.54
C LYS A 168 -22.84 -18.28 0.34
N GLU A 169 -23.20 -18.67 -0.89
CA GLU A 169 -23.53 -20.06 -1.22
C GLU A 169 -22.37 -21.02 -0.96
N ALA A 170 -21.12 -20.57 -1.13
CA ALA A 170 -19.92 -21.32 -0.80
C ALA A 170 -19.59 -21.34 0.71
N GLY A 171 -20.39 -20.68 1.56
CA GLY A 171 -20.26 -20.72 3.02
C GLY A 171 -19.49 -19.56 3.66
N TYR A 172 -19.13 -18.52 2.89
CA TYR A 172 -18.49 -17.33 3.46
C TYR A 172 -19.52 -16.37 4.06
N ASP A 173 -19.21 -15.78 5.23
CA ASP A 173 -19.93 -14.59 5.71
C ASP A 173 -19.38 -13.35 4.98
N VAL A 174 -20.18 -12.76 4.09
CA VAL A 174 -19.72 -11.72 3.15
C VAL A 174 -20.29 -10.36 3.53
N SER A 175 -19.40 -9.38 3.70
CA SER A 175 -19.74 -7.95 3.75
C SER A 175 -19.29 -7.26 2.46
N ILE A 176 -20.17 -6.43 1.90
CA ILE A 176 -19.82 -5.59 0.74
C ILE A 176 -19.30 -4.28 1.30
N GLU A 177 -17.99 -4.13 1.29
CA GLU A 177 -17.29 -2.98 1.85
C GLU A 177 -16.30 -2.48 0.81
N LYS A 178 -16.10 -1.17 0.74
CA LYS A 178 -15.00 -0.65 -0.08
C LYS A 178 -13.70 -1.01 0.62
N VAL A 179 -13.07 -2.10 0.17
CA VAL A 179 -11.72 -2.51 0.61
C VAL A 179 -10.75 -1.45 0.09
N GLY A 180 -10.53 -0.43 0.92
CA GLY A 180 -10.12 0.92 0.53
C GLY A 180 -8.94 1.05 -0.43
N ALA A 181 -8.84 2.25 -1.02
CA ALA A 181 -7.66 2.68 -1.76
C ALA A 181 -6.51 2.92 -0.78
N THR A 182 -5.59 1.99 -0.66
CA THR A 182 -4.42 2.17 0.17
C THR A 182 -3.22 2.54 -0.70
N PRO A 183 -2.50 3.64 -0.35
CA PRO A 183 -1.27 3.98 -1.04
C PRO A 183 -0.33 2.79 -1.09
N HIS A 184 0.05 2.38 -2.29
CA HIS A 184 1.13 1.44 -2.50
C HIS A 184 1.91 1.84 -3.73
N ALA A 185 3.20 1.51 -3.70
CA ALA A 185 4.11 1.79 -4.78
C ALA A 185 4.90 0.53 -5.08
N MET A 186 5.04 0.21 -6.36
CA MET A 186 5.87 -0.90 -6.80
C MET A 186 6.82 -0.42 -7.88
N ILE A 187 8.07 -0.86 -7.76
CA ILE A 187 9.05 -0.83 -8.83
C ILE A 187 9.40 -2.29 -9.16
N ARG A 188 9.46 -2.63 -10.45
CA ARG A 188 9.86 -3.97 -10.89
C ARG A 188 10.62 -3.89 -12.20
N ARG A 189 11.61 -4.75 -12.34
CA ARG A 189 12.27 -5.08 -13.61
C ARG A 189 11.38 -6.02 -14.42
N THR A 190 11.09 -5.70 -15.66
CA THR A 190 10.32 -6.54 -16.58
C THR A 190 11.16 -7.71 -17.11
N ALA A 191 10.52 -8.67 -17.79
CA ALA A 191 11.23 -9.74 -18.51
C ALA A 191 12.13 -9.20 -19.65
N ALA A 192 11.85 -8.01 -20.17
CA ALA A 192 12.67 -7.32 -21.16
C ALA A 192 13.84 -6.51 -20.52
N ASP A 193 14.12 -6.74 -19.23
CA ASP A 193 15.18 -6.09 -18.46
C ASP A 193 15.02 -4.56 -18.24
N ALA A 194 13.85 -4.01 -18.59
CA ALA A 194 13.49 -2.60 -18.35
C ALA A 194 12.83 -2.40 -16.98
N TRP A 195 13.01 -1.24 -16.37
CA TRP A 195 12.29 -0.85 -15.15
C TRP A 195 10.89 -0.35 -15.47
N GLU A 196 9.91 -0.78 -14.68
CA GLU A 196 8.59 -0.19 -14.59
C GLU A 196 8.28 0.17 -13.14
N ALA A 197 7.49 1.23 -12.97
CA ALA A 197 7.07 1.70 -11.67
C ALA A 197 5.65 2.23 -11.73
N ALA A 198 4.88 1.99 -10.67
CA ALA A 198 3.53 2.50 -10.54
C ALA A 198 3.22 2.89 -9.09
N ALA A 199 2.31 3.84 -8.96
CA ALA A 199 1.69 4.21 -7.69
C ALA A 199 0.18 3.91 -7.77
N GLU A 200 -0.43 3.58 -6.63
CA GLU A 200 -1.86 3.30 -6.49
C GLU A 200 -2.70 4.37 -7.21
N PRO A 201 -3.43 4.00 -8.29
CA PRO A 201 -4.13 4.98 -9.13
C PRO A 201 -5.30 5.69 -8.45
N ARG A 202 -5.77 5.17 -7.30
CA ARG A 202 -6.84 5.78 -6.49
C ARG A 202 -6.32 6.74 -5.40
N ALA A 203 -5.01 6.82 -5.19
CA ALA A 203 -4.38 7.76 -4.24
C ALA A 203 -3.78 8.98 -4.99
N ASP A 204 -3.04 9.84 -4.31
CA ASP A 204 -2.34 11.02 -4.87
C ASP A 204 -0.85 10.76 -5.16
N GLY A 205 -0.41 9.52 -5.04
CA GLY A 205 0.96 9.10 -5.28
C GLY A 205 1.43 9.23 -6.74
N MET A 206 2.75 9.09 -6.92
CA MET A 206 3.40 9.19 -8.22
C MET A 206 4.52 8.17 -8.34
N ALA A 207 4.72 7.65 -9.55
CA ALA A 207 5.90 6.90 -9.92
C ALA A 207 6.74 7.68 -10.94
N LEU A 208 8.05 7.70 -10.73
CA LEU A 208 9.03 8.36 -11.61
C LEU A 208 10.11 7.35 -11.99
N LEU A 209 10.34 7.23 -13.29
CA LEU A 209 11.53 6.58 -13.84
C LEU A 209 12.45 7.68 -14.36
N VAL A 210 13.68 7.69 -13.85
CA VAL A 210 14.71 8.67 -14.21
C VAL A 210 15.80 7.95 -14.99
N GLU A 211 15.91 8.26 -16.28
CA GLU A 211 16.96 7.75 -17.15
C GLU A 211 18.04 8.83 -17.34
N PRO A 212 19.29 8.59 -16.93
CA PRO A 212 20.38 9.52 -17.24
C PRO A 212 20.68 9.48 -18.74
N LEU A 213 20.62 10.64 -19.42
CA LEU A 213 20.92 10.78 -20.86
C LEU A 213 22.43 10.88 -21.15
N GLY A 214 23.27 10.61 -20.16
CA GLY A 214 24.72 10.79 -20.21
C GLY A 214 25.19 12.23 -19.89
N ARG A 215 26.50 12.40 -19.72
CA ARG A 215 27.13 13.72 -19.58
C ARG A 215 27.37 14.31 -20.97
N LYS A 216 26.85 15.51 -21.25
CA LYS A 216 27.39 16.34 -22.34
C LYS A 216 28.85 16.65 -22.02
N LYS A 217 29.76 16.27 -22.91
CA LYS A 217 31.14 16.76 -22.91
C LYS A 217 31.18 18.21 -23.34
#